data_AF-A0A853I948-F1
#
_entry.id   AF-A0A853I948-F1
#
_cell.length_a   1.000
_cell.length_b   1.000
_cell.length_c   1.000
_cell.angle_alpha   90.00
_cell.angle_beta   90.00
_cell.angle_gamma   90.00
#
_symmetry.space_group_name_H-M   'P 1'
#
loop_
_entity.id
_entity.type
_entity.pdbx_description
1 polymer ?
#
loop_
_entity_poly.entity_id
_entity_poly.type
_entity_poly.pdbx_seq_one_letter_code
_entity_poly.pdbx_strand_id
1 'polypeptide(L)'
;MAEINSNQHYLIKSVHSNKCLEVVKGEIANGSNIHQWEENNTIAQQFIIEEVGNSTYKIVNLHSGKALDIAEWQQENGGNLQQWDFHGGNNQLFRLVPVSSELQPPTPDNNDIKPLFSSATGSGCIT
;
A
#
# COMPACT_ATOMS: atom_id res chain seq x y z
N MET A 1 -25.36 -4.29 16.21
CA MET A 1 -24.79 -3.35 15.23
C MET A 1 -23.39 -3.02 15.72
N ALA A 2 -22.35 -3.27 14.93
CA ALA A 2 -21.00 -2.93 15.35
C ALA A 2 -20.90 -1.40 15.40
N GLU A 3 -20.53 -0.87 16.56
CA GLU A 3 -20.14 0.53 16.69
C GLU A 3 -18.92 0.75 15.80
N ILE A 4 -19.07 1.54 14.74
CA ILE A 4 -17.94 2.06 14.00
C ILE A 4 -17.30 3.11 14.89
N ASN A 5 -16.15 2.79 15.48
CA ASN A 5 -15.31 3.78 16.16
C ASN A 5 -14.80 4.79 15.13
N SER A 6 -15.57 5.85 14.90
CA SER A 6 -15.34 6.90 13.89
C SER A 6 -14.12 7.80 14.20
N ASN A 7 -13.28 7.44 15.17
CA ASN A 7 -12.12 8.22 15.60
C ASN A 7 -10.77 7.53 15.31
N GLN A 8 -10.78 6.31 14.76
CA GLN A 8 -9.54 5.63 14.42
C GLN A 8 -8.95 6.18 13.11
N HIS A 9 -7.77 6.75 13.22
CA HIS A 9 -6.93 7.16 12.10
C HIS A 9 -5.58 6.44 12.19
N TYR A 10 -4.86 6.41 11.08
CA TYR A 10 -3.66 5.64 10.89
C TYR A 10 -2.55 6.51 10.28
N LEU A 11 -1.32 6.25 10.69
CA LEU A 11 -0.15 6.55 9.87
C LEU A 11 0.08 5.34 8.96
N ILE A 12 0.17 5.57 7.65
CA ILE A 12 0.54 4.52 6.69
C ILE A 12 2.05 4.64 6.46
N LYS A 13 2.83 3.73 7.04
CA LYS A 13 4.30 3.81 7.05
C LYS A 13 4.92 2.81 6.09
N SER A 14 5.83 3.29 5.25
CA SER A 14 6.68 2.41 4.45
C SER A 14 7.65 1.67 5.36
N VAL A 15 7.65 0.34 5.29
CA VAL A 15 8.61 -0.50 6.03
C VAL A 15 10.05 -0.24 5.58
N HIS A 16 10.26 0.13 4.31
CA HIS A 16 11.60 0.34 3.75
C HIS A 16 12.28 1.60 4.29
N SER A 17 11.55 2.70 4.36
CA SER A 17 12.11 4.03 4.69
C SER A 17 11.71 4.53 6.08
N ASN A 18 10.77 3.85 6.74
CA ASN A 18 10.08 4.27 7.96
C ASN A 18 9.32 5.61 7.85
N LYS A 19 9.13 6.14 6.63
CA LYS A 19 8.41 7.40 6.37
C LYS A 19 6.91 7.17 6.24
N CYS A 20 6.15 8.22 6.56
CA CYS A 20 4.69 8.21 6.49
C CYS A 20 4.22 8.65 5.11
N LEU A 21 3.11 8.06 4.64
CA LEU A 21 2.30 8.65 3.60
C LEU A 21 1.86 10.06 4.05
N GLU A 22 1.94 11.04 3.17
CA GLU A 22 1.64 12.44 3.47
C GLU A 22 1.08 13.15 2.23
N VAL A 23 0.13 14.06 2.42
CA VAL A 23 -0.22 15.05 1.39
C VAL A 23 0.83 16.15 1.39
N VAL A 24 1.46 16.41 0.24
CA VAL A 24 2.59 17.34 0.12
C VAL A 24 2.30 18.66 0.83
N LYS A 25 3.18 19.07 1.76
CA LYS A 25 3.07 20.31 2.54
C LYS A 25 1.77 20.48 3.35
N GLY A 26 0.98 19.41 3.51
CA GLY A 26 -0.35 19.49 4.12
C GLY A 26 -1.38 20.26 3.30
N GLU A 27 -1.18 20.38 1.99
CA GLU A 27 -2.14 21.06 1.10
C GLU A 27 -3.54 20.41 1.15
N ILE A 28 -4.58 21.20 0.91
CA ILE A 28 -5.97 20.74 0.93
C ILE A 28 -6.63 20.83 -0.46
N ALA A 29 -5.87 21.14 -1.51
CA ALA A 29 -6.41 21.26 -2.85
C ALA A 29 -6.58 19.88 -3.51
N ASN A 30 -7.54 19.78 -4.44
CA ASN A 30 -7.61 18.65 -5.36
C ASN A 30 -6.33 18.63 -6.22
N GLY A 31 -5.81 17.43 -6.45
CA GLY A 31 -4.57 17.22 -7.21
C GLY A 31 -3.29 17.45 -6.41
N SER A 32 -3.38 17.76 -5.11
CA SER A 32 -2.19 17.78 -4.27
C SER A 32 -1.57 16.39 -4.20
N ASN A 33 -0.27 16.32 -4.46
CA ASN A 33 0.47 15.07 -4.55
C ASN A 33 0.51 14.34 -3.20
N ILE A 34 0.48 13.00 -3.25
CA ILE A 34 0.75 12.13 -2.12
C ILE A 34 2.18 11.62 -2.23
N HIS A 35 2.95 11.76 -1.16
CA HIS A 35 4.34 11.31 -1.11
C HIS A 35 4.66 10.62 0.22
N GLN A 36 5.87 10.10 0.35
CA GLN A 36 6.39 9.72 1.66
C GLN A 36 7.15 10.89 2.29
N TRP A 37 7.00 11.11 3.60
CA TRP A 37 7.74 12.12 4.33
C TRP A 37 8.12 11.66 5.73
N GLU A 38 9.12 12.31 6.32
CA GLU A 38 9.52 12.06 7.70
C GLU A 38 8.33 12.30 8.64
N GLU A 39 8.15 11.41 9.61
CA GLU A 39 7.03 11.53 10.56
C GLU A 39 7.16 12.85 11.34
N ASN A 40 6.13 13.68 11.26
CA ASN A 40 6.15 15.04 11.83
C ASN A 40 4.93 15.33 12.72
N ASN A 41 4.17 14.29 13.08
CA ASN A 41 2.98 14.35 13.94
C ASN A 41 1.87 15.29 13.44
N THR A 42 1.86 15.64 12.15
CA THR A 42 0.80 16.49 11.57
C THR A 42 -0.40 15.65 11.12
N ILE A 43 -1.58 16.28 11.10
CA ILE A 43 -2.81 15.65 10.59
C ILE A 43 -2.76 15.41 9.07
N ALA A 44 -1.83 16.03 8.35
CA ALA A 44 -1.59 15.76 6.94
C ALA A 44 -1.02 14.34 6.67
N GLN A 45 -0.45 13.69 7.70
CA GLN A 45 0.07 12.32 7.64
C GLN A 45 -0.93 11.28 8.14
N GLN A 46 -2.08 11.71 8.65
CA GLN A 46 -3.07 10.84 9.27
C GLN A 46 -4.21 10.54 8.30
N PHE A 47 -4.56 9.27 8.17
CA PHE A 47 -5.57 8.80 7.23
C PHE A 47 -6.63 7.95 7.93
N ILE A 48 -7.88 8.14 7.55
CA ILE A 48 -9.00 7.26 7.88
C ILE A 48 -9.06 6.19 6.80
N ILE A 49 -9.22 4.93 7.21
CA ILE A 49 -9.45 3.81 6.30
C ILE A 49 -10.86 3.30 6.59
N GLU A 50 -11.77 3.51 5.64
CA GLU A 50 -13.19 3.18 5.81
C GLU A 50 -13.60 2.14 4.75
N GLU A 51 -14.17 1.03 5.20
CA GLU A 51 -14.73 0.01 4.29
C GLU A 51 -16.03 0.54 3.68
N VAL A 52 -16.11 0.52 2.35
CA VAL A 52 -17.31 0.89 1.59
C VAL A 52 -18.09 -0.33 1.06
N GLY A 53 -17.66 -1.54 1.44
CA GLY A 53 -18.26 -2.82 1.12
C GLY A 53 -17.35 -3.75 0.32
N ASN A 54 -17.59 -5.06 0.39
CA ASN A 54 -16.87 -6.09 -0.39
C ASN A 54 -15.33 -6.04 -0.26
N SER A 55 -14.83 -5.73 0.95
CA SER A 55 -13.39 -5.57 1.22
C SER A 55 -12.72 -4.49 0.37
N THR A 56 -13.51 -3.48 -0.02
CA THR A 56 -13.05 -2.27 -0.70
C THR A 56 -13.11 -1.11 0.28
N TYR A 57 -12.07 -0.28 0.25
CA TYR A 57 -11.84 0.80 1.19
C TYR A 57 -11.66 2.11 0.46
N LYS A 58 -12.21 3.19 1.01
CA LYS A 58 -11.72 4.54 0.72
C LYS A 58 -10.70 4.92 1.79
N ILE A 59 -9.64 5.61 1.39
CA ILE A 59 -8.59 6.07 2.28
C ILE A 59 -8.64 7.59 2.26
N VAL A 60 -8.95 8.22 3.37
CA VAL A 60 -9.26 9.66 3.44
C VAL A 60 -8.24 10.37 4.30
N ASN A 61 -7.64 11.43 3.79
CA ASN A 61 -6.73 12.26 4.57
C ASN A 61 -7.52 13.04 5.63
N LEU A 62 -7.05 12.98 6.88
CA LEU A 62 -7.75 13.60 8.01
C LEU A 62 -7.75 15.13 7.93
N HIS A 63 -6.69 15.74 7.38
CA HIS A 63 -6.60 17.19 7.25
C HIS A 63 -7.56 17.76 6.21
N SER A 64 -7.55 17.20 5.01
CA SER A 64 -8.31 17.73 3.87
C SER A 64 -9.72 17.15 3.74
N GLY A 65 -9.98 15.99 4.34
CA GLY A 65 -11.20 15.21 4.12
C GLY A 65 -11.29 14.59 2.72
N LYS A 66 -10.19 14.58 1.96
CA LYS A 66 -10.13 14.10 0.58
C LYS A 66 -9.62 12.68 0.49
N ALA A 67 -10.07 11.96 -0.53
CA ALA A 67 -9.69 10.58 -0.74
C ALA A 67 -8.34 10.49 -1.45
N LEU A 68 -7.60 9.42 -1.13
CA LEU A 68 -6.51 8.92 -1.95
C LEU A 68 -7.04 8.58 -3.34
N ASP A 69 -6.34 9.01 -4.38
CA ASP A 69 -6.83 8.99 -5.77
C ASP A 69 -5.67 8.67 -6.71
N ILE A 70 -5.90 7.74 -7.66
CA ILE A 70 -4.99 7.54 -8.78
C ILE A 70 -5.26 8.63 -9.81
N ALA A 71 -4.27 9.50 -9.99
CA ALA A 71 -4.39 10.70 -10.79
C ALA A 71 -4.78 10.38 -12.24
N GLU A 72 -5.71 11.17 -12.77
CA GLU A 72 -6.20 11.06 -14.15
C GLU A 72 -6.68 9.65 -14.54
N TRP A 73 -7.10 8.83 -13.55
CA TRP A 73 -7.51 7.44 -13.77
C TRP A 73 -6.47 6.58 -14.49
N GLN A 74 -5.19 6.91 -14.33
CA GLN A 74 -4.10 6.20 -14.98
C GLN A 74 -4.09 4.72 -14.58
N GLN A 75 -4.07 3.84 -15.58
CA GLN A 75 -4.00 2.38 -15.39
C GLN A 75 -2.58 1.85 -15.51
N GLU A 76 -1.71 2.63 -16.15
CA GLU A 76 -0.33 2.24 -16.41
C GLU A 76 0.54 2.31 -15.16
N ASN A 77 1.59 1.49 -15.16
CA ASN A 77 2.60 1.52 -14.12
C ASN A 77 3.20 2.93 -13.98
N GLY A 78 3.35 3.39 -12.74
CA GLY A 78 3.81 4.75 -12.45
C GLY A 78 2.69 5.79 -12.37
N GLY A 79 1.41 5.37 -12.47
CA GLY A 79 0.26 6.21 -12.12
C GLY A 79 0.46 6.88 -10.75
N ASN A 80 0.39 8.20 -10.73
CA ASN A 80 0.69 8.99 -9.54
C ASN A 80 -0.47 8.96 -8.54
N LEU A 81 -0.14 9.04 -7.24
CA LEU A 81 -1.13 9.23 -6.19
C LEU A 81 -1.31 10.72 -5.88
N GLN A 82 -2.56 11.14 -5.79
CA GLN A 82 -2.96 12.47 -5.36
C GLN A 82 -4.09 12.37 -4.33
N GLN A 83 -4.50 13.51 -3.78
CA GLN A 83 -5.79 13.62 -3.12
C GLN A 83 -6.83 14.24 -4.06
N TRP A 84 -8.08 13.79 -3.95
CA TRP A 84 -9.19 14.39 -4.65
C TRP A 84 -10.49 14.27 -3.85
N ASP A 85 -11.44 15.15 -4.13
CA ASP A 85 -12.80 15.03 -3.60
C ASP A 85 -13.37 13.64 -3.90
N PHE A 86 -13.91 12.99 -2.88
CA PHE A 86 -14.46 11.66 -3.03
C PHE A 86 -15.69 11.69 -3.92
N HIS A 87 -15.63 11.00 -5.06
CA HIS A 87 -16.71 10.84 -6.02
C HIS A 87 -17.11 9.37 -6.24
N GLY A 88 -16.53 8.44 -5.46
CA GLY A 88 -16.85 7.01 -5.53
C GLY A 88 -16.35 6.30 -6.77
N GLY A 89 -15.43 6.92 -7.52
CA GLY A 89 -14.81 6.29 -8.69
C GLY A 89 -13.85 5.18 -8.28
N ASN A 90 -13.65 4.18 -9.16
CA ASN A 90 -12.78 3.05 -8.86
C ASN A 90 -11.30 3.45 -8.63
N ASN A 91 -10.86 4.59 -9.17
CA ASN A 91 -9.54 5.17 -8.92
C ASN A 91 -9.36 5.71 -7.48
N GLN A 92 -10.42 5.76 -6.68
CA GLN A 92 -10.42 6.20 -5.27
C GLN A 92 -10.71 5.04 -4.29
N LEU A 93 -10.78 3.81 -4.81
CA LEU A 93 -11.18 2.63 -4.08
C LEU A 93 -10.04 1.60 -4.09
N PHE A 94 -9.62 1.19 -2.90
CA PHE A 94 -8.46 0.31 -2.71
C PHE A 94 -8.85 -0.97 -1.98
N ARG A 95 -8.08 -2.04 -2.21
CA ARG A 95 -8.21 -3.29 -1.46
C ARG A 95 -6.97 -3.48 -0.59
N LEU A 96 -7.19 -3.80 0.68
CA LEU A 96 -6.12 -4.22 1.59
C LEU A 96 -6.04 -5.75 1.55
N VAL A 97 -5.15 -6.27 0.69
CA VAL A 97 -4.98 -7.71 0.50
C VAL A 97 -3.86 -8.22 1.41
N PRO A 98 -4.16 -9.07 2.41
CA PRO A 98 -3.12 -9.68 3.22
C PRO A 98 -2.21 -10.54 2.35
N VAL A 99 -0.91 -10.38 2.51
CA VAL A 99 0.08 -11.28 1.92
C VAL A 99 0.52 -12.29 2.98
N SER A 100 0.54 -13.58 2.65
CA SER A 100 1.20 -14.57 3.50
C SER A 100 2.71 -14.33 3.44
N SER A 101 3.41 -14.59 4.52
CA SER A 101 4.85 -14.33 4.68
C SER A 101 5.77 -15.20 3.82
N GLU A 102 5.28 -15.80 2.73
CA GLU A 102 6.07 -16.67 1.83
C GLU A 102 6.49 -16.00 0.52
N LEU A 103 6.22 -14.70 0.33
CA LEU A 103 6.74 -13.97 -0.83
C LEU A 103 8.17 -13.51 -0.57
N GLN A 104 9.12 -14.35 -0.96
CA GLN A 104 10.47 -13.92 -1.32
C GLN A 104 10.35 -12.71 -2.28
N PRO A 105 11.12 -11.62 -2.11
CA PRO A 105 11.09 -10.50 -3.05
C PRO A 105 11.35 -11.04 -4.47
N PRO A 106 10.76 -10.44 -5.53
CA PRO A 106 11.04 -10.85 -6.89
C PRO A 106 12.55 -10.72 -7.13
N THR A 107 13.27 -11.84 -7.06
CA THR A 107 14.61 -11.94 -7.63
C THR A 107 14.45 -11.75 -9.13
N PRO A 108 15.26 -10.94 -9.81
CA PRO A 108 15.38 -11.02 -11.26
C PRO A 108 15.67 -12.47 -11.61
N ASP A 109 14.79 -13.09 -12.38
CA ASP A 109 14.87 -14.48 -12.78
C ASP A 109 16.21 -14.74 -13.50
N ASN A 110 17.00 -15.66 -12.95
CA ASN A 110 18.24 -16.16 -13.56
C ASN A 110 18.18 -17.68 -13.73
N ASN A 111 16.96 -18.25 -13.88
CA ASN A 111 16.75 -19.68 -14.16
C ASN A 111 17.13 -20.12 -15.58
N ASP A 112 17.94 -19.34 -16.29
CA ASP A 112 18.63 -19.78 -17.49
C ASP A 112 20.05 -20.34 -17.22
N ILE A 113 20.32 -20.82 -16.00
CA ILE A 113 21.47 -21.73 -15.76
C ILE A 113 21.02 -23.00 -15.02
N LYS A 114 20.82 -24.06 -15.81
CA LYS A 114 21.05 -25.47 -15.41
C LYS A 114 22.06 -26.07 -16.41
N PRO A 115 22.74 -27.21 -16.13
CA PRO A 115 23.06 -27.83 -14.82
C PRO A 115 24.50 -28.43 -14.77
N LEU A 116 25.14 -28.54 -13.60
CA LEU A 116 26.22 -29.51 -13.33
C LEU A 116 26.23 -29.75 -11.80
N PHE A 117 25.96 -30.92 -11.19
CA PHE A 117 26.18 -32.30 -11.58
C PHE A 117 25.12 -33.24 -10.97
N SER A 118 24.80 -34.32 -11.70
CA SER A 118 24.14 -35.50 -11.18
C SER A 118 25.14 -36.42 -10.47
N SER A 119 24.79 -36.93 -9.29
CA SER A 119 24.74 -38.39 -9.06
C SER A 119 24.19 -38.66 -7.67
N ALA A 120 23.10 -39.39 -7.64
CA ALA A 120 22.56 -40.04 -6.46
C ALA A 120 23.26 -41.39 -6.27
N THR A 121 23.56 -41.73 -5.02
CA THR A 121 23.34 -43.03 -4.32
C THR A 121 23.91 -42.80 -2.91
N GLY A 122 23.37 -43.26 -1.80
CA GLY A 122 22.36 -44.27 -1.53
C GLY A 122 22.60 -44.72 -0.09
N SER A 123 21.53 -44.66 0.70
CA SER A 123 21.29 -45.27 2.01
C SER A 123 22.16 -46.46 2.44
N GLY A 124 22.50 -46.51 3.74
CA GLY A 124 22.82 -47.73 4.47
C GLY A 124 23.53 -47.43 5.80
N CYS A 125 22.83 -47.33 6.93
CA CYS A 125 22.45 -48.40 7.86
C CYS A 125 23.38 -48.47 9.09
N ILE A 126 22.76 -48.84 10.21
CA ILE A 126 23.22 -48.95 11.60
C ILE A 126 24.25 -50.08 11.77
N THR A 127 25.35 -49.79 12.49
CA THR A 127 25.74 -50.35 13.80
C THR A 127 26.78 -49.45 14.44
#